data_AF-A0A529MF21-F1
#
_entry.id   AF-A0A529MF21-F1
#
_cell.length_a   1.000
_cell.length_b   1.000
_cell.length_c   1.000
_cell.angle_alpha   90.00
_cell.angle_beta   90.00
_cell.angle_gamma   90.00
#
_symmetry.space_group_name_H-M   'P 1'
#
loop_
_entity.id
_entity.type
_entity.pdbx_description
1 polymer ?
#
loop_
_entity_poly.entity_id
_entity_poly.type
_entity_poly.pdbx_seq_one_letter_code
_entity_poly.pdbx_strand_id
1 'polypeptide(L)'
;MLGDIGARRGDDELKLATRVRLPDRTINRYADEVLDYLERLIALDSELDTAMRSKSFGELIPAGRAAPKNRLMFRPVGLTIMMRLIASMQWEHTLAATFKLVTKVPLELTKAPFKGVIWDDRRNRMITANASLALALLQYMLGERQA
;
A
#
# COMPACT_ATOMS: atom_id res chain seq x y z
N MET A 1 12.95 24.85 -5.96
CA MET A 1 11.87 25.06 -6.95
C MET A 1 11.15 23.71 -7.11
N LEU A 2 10.29 23.37 -6.14
CA LEU A 2 9.60 22.08 -6.07
C LEU A 2 8.14 22.31 -6.45
N GLY A 3 7.87 22.21 -7.74
CA GLY A 3 6.52 22.03 -8.24
C GLY A 3 6.42 20.61 -8.75
N ASP A 4 5.94 19.69 -7.93
CA ASP A 4 5.13 18.61 -8.48
C ASP A 4 3.67 19.08 -8.50
N ILE A 5 3.15 19.17 -9.71
CA ILE A 5 2.00 19.96 -10.15
C ILE A 5 0.73 19.09 -10.19
N GLY A 6 0.81 17.82 -9.72
CA GLY A 6 -0.29 16.85 -9.76
C GLY A 6 -1.39 17.07 -8.72
N ALA A 7 -1.06 17.32 -7.46
CA ALA A 7 -2.03 17.27 -6.37
C ALA A 7 -3.08 18.41 -6.40
N ARG A 8 -2.71 19.61 -6.85
CA ARG A 8 -3.59 20.79 -6.81
C ARG A 8 -4.57 20.90 -7.98
N ARG A 9 -4.37 20.17 -9.08
CA ARG A 9 -5.28 20.20 -10.24
C ARG A 9 -6.48 19.25 -10.10
N GLY A 10 -6.38 18.22 -9.25
CA GLY A 10 -7.42 17.20 -9.08
C GLY A 10 -8.57 17.58 -8.15
N ASP A 11 -8.32 18.39 -7.11
CA ASP A 11 -9.30 18.60 -6.04
C ASP A 11 -10.62 19.25 -6.51
N ASP A 12 -10.54 20.23 -7.40
CA ASP A 12 -11.74 20.90 -7.90
C ASP A 12 -12.45 20.09 -8.99
N GLU A 13 -11.69 19.33 -9.80
CA GLU A 13 -12.23 18.38 -10.78
C GLU A 13 -12.99 17.24 -10.08
N LEU A 14 -12.42 16.68 -9.00
CA LEU A 14 -13.03 15.62 -8.21
C LEU A 14 -14.26 16.11 -7.43
N LYS A 15 -14.23 17.34 -6.89
CA LYS A 15 -15.43 17.97 -6.30
C LYS A 15 -16.54 18.10 -7.34
N LEU A 16 -16.22 18.53 -8.56
CA LEU A 16 -17.20 18.63 -9.65
C LEU A 16 -17.76 17.26 -10.04
N ALA A 17 -16.94 16.21 -10.03
CA ALA A 17 -17.32 14.84 -10.34
C ALA A 17 -18.44 14.28 -9.43
N THR A 18 -18.60 14.83 -8.22
CA THR A 18 -19.70 14.46 -7.30
C THR A 18 -21.07 14.95 -7.76
N ARG A 19 -21.11 15.95 -8.65
CA ARG A 19 -22.34 16.61 -9.13
C ARG A 19 -22.61 16.32 -10.60
N VAL A 20 -21.56 16.15 -11.40
CA VAL A 20 -21.66 15.95 -12.85
C VAL A 20 -20.69 14.85 -13.27
N ARG A 21 -21.15 13.96 -14.15
CA ARG A 21 -20.29 12.94 -14.74
C ARG A 21 -19.18 13.60 -15.56
N LEU A 22 -17.93 13.24 -15.28
CA LEU A 22 -16.77 13.71 -16.04
C LEU A 22 -16.75 13.10 -17.47
N PRO A 23 -16.04 13.72 -18.43
CA PRO A 23 -15.82 13.14 -19.75
C PRO A 23 -15.13 11.77 -19.68
N ASP A 24 -15.43 10.87 -20.62
CA ASP A 24 -14.87 9.50 -20.65
C ASP A 24 -13.34 9.50 -20.67
N ARG A 25 -12.73 10.43 -21.41
CA ARG A 25 -11.27 10.61 -21.43
C ARG A 25 -10.71 10.84 -20.02
N THR A 26 -11.40 11.63 -19.20
CA THR A 26 -10.99 11.93 -17.83
C THR A 26 -11.17 10.73 -16.92
N ILE A 27 -12.30 10.03 -17.03
CA ILE A 27 -12.59 8.81 -16.27
C ILE A 27 -11.54 7.73 -16.58
N ASN A 28 -11.24 7.51 -17.87
CA ASN A 28 -10.26 6.52 -18.30
C ASN A 28 -8.86 6.86 -17.78
N ARG A 29 -8.45 8.14 -17.80
CA ARG A 29 -7.18 8.56 -17.20
C ARG A 29 -7.08 8.18 -15.72
N TYR A 30 -8.10 8.47 -14.92
CA TYR A 30 -8.10 8.09 -13.50
C TYR A 30 -8.11 6.58 -13.30
N ALA A 31 -8.83 5.85 -14.15
CA ALA A 31 -8.80 4.39 -14.14
C ALA A 31 -7.39 3.86 -14.41
N ASP A 32 -6.71 4.38 -15.43
CA ASP A 32 -5.34 4.00 -15.78
C ASP A 32 -4.35 4.30 -14.64
N GLU A 33 -4.47 5.47 -13.99
CA GLU A 33 -3.65 5.84 -12.83
C GLU A 33 -3.85 4.89 -11.63
N VAL A 34 -5.10 4.52 -11.35
CA VAL A 34 -5.42 3.56 -10.28
C VAL A 34 -4.91 2.16 -10.63
N LEU A 35 -5.01 1.75 -11.89
CA LEU A 35 -4.50 0.46 -12.34
C LEU A 35 -2.97 0.39 -12.23
N ASP A 36 -2.23 1.40 -12.70
CA ASP A 36 -0.77 1.48 -12.53
C ASP A 36 -0.37 1.44 -11.04
N TYR A 37 -1.10 2.15 -10.18
CA TYR A 37 -0.91 2.08 -8.73
C TYR A 37 -1.09 0.67 -8.17
N LEU A 38 -2.21 0.01 -8.51
CA LEU A 38 -2.54 -1.33 -8.00
C LEU A 38 -1.56 -2.39 -8.52
N GLU A 39 -1.16 -2.31 -9.79
CA GLU A 39 -0.16 -3.20 -10.38
C GLU A 39 1.18 -3.08 -9.66
N ARG A 40 1.66 -1.86 -9.41
CA ARG A 40 2.89 -1.62 -8.65
C ARG A 40 2.77 -2.11 -7.21
N LEU A 41 1.63 -1.90 -6.56
CA LEU A 41 1.37 -2.36 -5.20
C LEU A 41 1.44 -3.89 -5.12
N ILE A 42 0.74 -4.58 -6.02
CA ILE A 42 0.74 -6.04 -6.08
C ILE A 42 2.16 -6.57 -6.34
N ALA A 43 2.90 -5.93 -7.24
CA ALA A 43 4.26 -6.32 -7.59
C ALA A 43 5.29 -6.19 -6.45
N LEU A 44 4.98 -5.48 -5.37
CA LEU A 44 5.84 -5.45 -4.17
C LEU A 44 5.97 -6.84 -3.52
N ASP A 45 4.91 -7.64 -3.58
CA ASP A 45 4.85 -8.97 -2.99
C ASP A 45 4.70 -10.01 -4.11
N SER A 46 5.79 -10.69 -4.47
CA SER A 46 5.79 -11.71 -5.52
C SER A 46 4.78 -12.84 -5.31
N GLU A 47 4.47 -13.17 -4.05
CA GLU A 47 3.45 -14.17 -3.74
C GLU A 47 2.05 -13.62 -3.99
N LEU A 48 1.81 -12.34 -3.67
CA LEU A 48 0.54 -11.68 -3.96
C LEU A 48 0.35 -11.52 -5.47
N ASP A 49 1.39 -11.13 -6.22
CA ASP A 49 1.34 -11.07 -7.69
C ASP A 49 1.01 -12.44 -8.29
N THR A 50 1.66 -13.50 -7.81
CA THR A 50 1.33 -14.88 -8.20
C THR A 50 -0.12 -15.23 -7.86
N ALA A 51 -0.60 -14.85 -6.67
CA ALA A 51 -1.97 -15.12 -6.25
C ALA A 51 -2.99 -14.41 -7.14
N MET A 52 -2.78 -13.11 -7.42
CA MET A 52 -3.67 -12.28 -8.24
C MET A 52 -3.77 -12.76 -9.69
N ARG A 53 -2.72 -13.37 -10.24
CA ARG A 53 -2.70 -13.94 -11.59
C ARG A 53 -3.23 -15.36 -11.66
N SER A 54 -3.40 -16.02 -10.53
CA SER A 54 -3.85 -17.41 -10.46
C SER A 54 -5.37 -17.52 -10.50
N LYS A 55 -5.86 -18.56 -11.17
CA LYS A 55 -7.27 -18.97 -11.09
C LYS A 55 -7.66 -19.50 -9.70
N SER A 56 -6.67 -19.90 -8.90
CA SER A 56 -6.83 -20.43 -7.53
C SER A 56 -6.58 -19.38 -6.45
N PHE A 57 -6.92 -18.10 -6.71
CA PHE A 57 -6.75 -17.01 -5.75
C PHE A 57 -7.27 -17.36 -4.33
N GLY A 58 -8.44 -17.99 -4.25
CA GLY A 58 -9.05 -18.39 -2.97
C GLY A 58 -8.21 -19.36 -2.14
N GLU A 59 -7.38 -20.19 -2.76
CA GLU A 59 -6.49 -21.16 -2.09
C GLU A 59 -5.15 -20.52 -1.71
N LEU A 60 -4.66 -19.59 -2.53
CA LEU A 60 -3.37 -18.92 -2.32
C LEU A 60 -3.44 -17.87 -1.22
N ILE A 61 -4.61 -17.26 -0.97
CA ILE A 61 -4.79 -16.31 0.12
C ILE A 61 -4.53 -16.94 1.51
N PRO A 62 -5.16 -18.07 1.88
CA PRO A 62 -4.81 -18.80 3.11
C PRO A 62 -3.34 -19.20 3.19
N ALA A 63 -2.72 -19.59 2.08
CA ALA A 63 -1.32 -20.00 2.04
C ALA A 63 -0.36 -18.85 2.38
N GLY A 64 -0.54 -17.65 1.79
CA GLY A 64 0.27 -16.48 2.14
C GLY A 64 0.04 -15.97 3.57
N ARG A 65 -1.12 -16.32 4.16
CA ARG A 65 -1.50 -16.04 5.54
C ARG A 65 -0.95 -17.04 6.56
N ALA A 66 -0.54 -18.22 6.14
CA ALA A 66 -0.10 -19.27 7.03
C ALA A 66 1.37 -19.08 7.45
N ALA A 67 1.73 -19.68 8.57
CA ALA A 67 3.14 -19.87 8.91
C ALA A 67 3.79 -20.82 7.87
N PRO A 68 5.08 -20.64 7.55
CA PRO A 68 6.02 -19.64 8.12
C PRO A 68 5.92 -18.25 7.48
N LYS A 69 5.14 -18.10 6.40
CA LYS A 69 5.18 -16.94 5.50
C LYS A 69 4.65 -15.66 6.13
N ASN A 70 3.47 -15.73 6.79
CA ASN A 70 2.82 -14.61 7.47
C ASN A 70 2.96 -13.27 6.72
N ARG A 71 2.59 -13.25 5.42
CA ARG A 71 2.80 -12.10 4.55
C ARG A 71 1.91 -10.94 4.97
N LEU A 72 2.49 -9.74 5.01
CA LEU A 72 1.82 -8.50 5.39
C LEU A 72 0.66 -8.18 4.44
N MET A 73 0.92 -8.21 3.12
CA MET A 73 -0.02 -7.77 2.09
C MET A 73 -1.19 -8.74 1.87
N PHE A 74 -1.14 -9.93 2.48
CA PHE A 74 -2.25 -10.88 2.50
C PHE A 74 -3.27 -10.58 3.62
N ARG A 75 -3.00 -9.59 4.48
CA ARG A 75 -3.90 -9.12 5.54
C ARG A 75 -4.48 -7.74 5.18
N PRO A 76 -5.78 -7.49 5.45
CA PRO A 76 -6.38 -6.17 5.21
C PRO A 76 -5.63 -5.01 5.88
N VAL A 77 -5.25 -5.16 7.15
CA VAL A 77 -4.50 -4.12 7.87
C VAL A 77 -3.11 -3.87 7.27
N GLY A 78 -2.46 -4.90 6.73
CA GLY A 78 -1.17 -4.77 6.06
C GLY A 78 -1.29 -3.97 4.76
N LEU A 79 -2.32 -4.26 3.95
CA LEU A 79 -2.63 -3.47 2.75
C LEU A 79 -2.92 -2.01 3.11
N THR A 80 -3.74 -1.76 4.14
CA THR A 80 -4.03 -0.40 4.60
C THR A 80 -2.77 0.36 5.02
N ILE A 81 -1.85 -0.30 5.75
CA ILE A 81 -0.57 0.30 6.17
C ILE A 81 0.26 0.67 4.94
N MET A 82 0.43 -0.25 3.98
CA MET A 82 1.22 0.00 2.77
C MET A 82 0.63 1.11 1.91
N MET A 83 -0.70 1.12 1.73
CA MET A 83 -1.38 2.18 0.98
C MET A 83 -1.21 3.55 1.64
N ARG A 84 -1.36 3.62 2.97
CA ARG A 84 -1.14 4.86 3.74
C ARG A 84 0.30 5.34 3.71
N LEU A 85 1.26 4.41 3.77
CA LEU A 85 2.68 4.73 3.64
C LEU A 85 2.95 5.39 2.28
N ILE A 86 2.53 4.75 1.17
CA ILE A 86 2.71 5.28 -0.18
C ILE A 86 2.02 6.64 -0.34
N ALA A 87 0.80 6.77 0.17
CA ALA A 87 0.04 8.03 0.11
C ALA A 87 0.74 9.16 0.88
N SER A 88 1.31 8.88 2.05
CA SER A 88 2.03 9.88 2.85
C SER A 88 3.27 10.44 2.14
N MET A 89 3.88 9.64 1.25
CA MET A 89 5.10 9.98 0.52
C MET A 89 4.83 10.78 -0.77
N GLN A 90 3.59 10.83 -1.27
CA GLN A 90 3.28 11.51 -2.54
C GLN A 90 3.46 13.04 -2.51
N TRP A 91 3.66 13.63 -1.32
CA TRP A 91 3.94 15.07 -1.19
C TRP A 91 5.38 15.42 -1.53
N GLU A 92 6.31 14.49 -1.33
CA GLU A 92 7.74 14.72 -1.47
C GLU A 92 8.34 13.92 -2.64
N HIS A 93 7.67 12.84 -3.05
CA HIS A 93 8.15 11.91 -4.06
C HIS A 93 7.10 11.68 -5.14
N THR A 94 7.57 11.48 -6.37
CA THR A 94 6.72 10.95 -7.44
C THR A 94 6.30 9.51 -7.11
N LEU A 95 5.25 9.02 -7.77
CA LEU A 95 4.79 7.64 -7.58
C LEU A 95 5.89 6.61 -7.84
N ALA A 96 6.64 6.77 -8.94
CA ALA A 96 7.74 5.88 -9.29
C ALA A 96 8.88 5.91 -8.25
N ALA A 97 9.24 7.09 -7.75
CA ALA A 97 10.26 7.22 -6.70
C ALA A 97 9.78 6.60 -5.38
N THR A 98 8.50 6.77 -5.05
CA THR A 98 7.88 6.17 -3.86
C THR A 98 7.97 4.66 -3.90
N PHE A 99 7.56 4.03 -4.99
CA PHE A 99 7.64 2.57 -5.11
C PHE A 99 9.09 2.06 -5.03
N LYS A 100 10.06 2.81 -5.56
CA LYS A 100 11.48 2.48 -5.41
C LYS A 100 11.91 2.47 -3.94
N LEU A 101 11.40 3.38 -3.11
CA LEU A 101 11.69 3.43 -1.67
C LEU A 101 10.97 2.31 -0.92
N VAL A 102 9.69 2.09 -1.20
CA VAL A 102 8.85 1.12 -0.51
C VAL A 102 9.30 -0.33 -0.72
N THR A 103 10.05 -0.65 -1.77
CA THR A 103 10.69 -1.99 -1.91
C THR A 103 11.65 -2.35 -0.76
N LYS A 104 12.13 -1.37 0.01
CA LYS A 104 12.99 -1.60 1.18
C LYS A 104 12.22 -2.03 2.43
N VAL A 105 10.89 -1.91 2.41
CA VAL A 105 10.03 -2.26 3.53
C VAL A 105 9.91 -3.79 3.65
N PRO A 106 10.03 -4.35 4.86
CA PRO A 106 9.77 -5.77 5.08
C PRO A 106 8.31 -6.11 4.74
N LEU A 107 8.07 -7.34 4.25
CA LEU A 107 6.73 -7.83 3.88
C LEU A 107 6.28 -9.04 4.70
N GLU A 108 7.04 -9.42 5.72
CA GLU A 108 6.74 -10.55 6.61
C GLU A 108 6.42 -10.03 8.01
N LEU A 109 5.25 -10.42 8.54
CA LEU A 109 4.77 -9.98 9.86
C LEU A 109 5.67 -10.44 11.02
N THR A 110 6.48 -11.47 10.81
CA THR A 110 7.43 -12.01 11.78
C THR A 110 8.74 -11.21 11.86
N LYS A 111 8.95 -10.24 10.96
CA LYS A 111 10.12 -9.35 10.95
C LYS A 111 9.79 -8.01 11.62
N ALA A 112 10.83 -7.30 12.09
CA ALA A 112 10.67 -5.90 12.47
C ALA A 112 10.24 -5.07 11.24
N PRO A 113 9.40 -4.03 11.39
CA PRO A 113 8.86 -3.52 12.64
C PRO A 113 7.54 -4.17 13.07
N PHE A 114 7.05 -5.20 12.38
CA PHE A 114 5.71 -5.74 12.61
C PHE A 114 5.62 -6.68 13.81
N LYS A 115 6.67 -7.48 14.04
CA LYS A 115 6.75 -8.42 15.15
C LYS A 115 6.62 -7.68 16.49
N GLY A 116 5.64 -8.07 17.29
CA GLY A 116 5.31 -7.45 18.58
C GLY A 116 4.54 -6.12 18.46
N VAL A 117 4.40 -5.56 17.26
CA VAL A 117 3.66 -4.31 17.02
C VAL A 117 2.27 -4.63 16.48
N ILE A 118 2.21 -5.18 15.26
CA ILE A 118 0.95 -5.61 14.62
C ILE A 118 0.82 -7.12 14.51
N TRP A 119 1.83 -7.88 14.94
CA TRP A 119 1.86 -9.33 14.90
C TRP A 119 2.30 -9.92 16.24
N ASP A 120 1.44 -10.75 16.82
CA ASP A 120 1.71 -11.56 18.01
C ASP A 120 2.18 -12.94 17.53
N ASP A 121 3.49 -13.18 17.59
CA ASP A 121 4.09 -14.44 17.12
C ASP A 121 3.75 -15.62 18.05
N ARG A 122 3.60 -15.38 19.35
CA ARG A 122 3.23 -16.39 20.34
C ARG A 122 1.82 -16.89 20.15
N ARG A 123 0.88 -15.98 19.85
CA ARG A 123 -0.55 -16.32 19.65
C ARG A 123 -0.94 -16.42 18.17
N ASN A 124 0.01 -16.25 17.26
CA ASN A 124 -0.18 -16.31 15.80
C ASN A 124 -1.36 -15.44 15.30
N ARG A 125 -1.42 -14.18 15.75
CA ARG A 125 -2.56 -13.28 15.50
C ARG A 125 -2.16 -11.83 15.25
N MET A 126 -3.05 -11.08 14.61
CA MET A 126 -2.89 -9.64 14.40
C MET A 126 -3.14 -8.84 15.68
N ILE A 127 -2.38 -7.76 15.87
CA ILE A 127 -2.62 -6.70 16.86
C ILE A 127 -2.96 -5.42 16.08
N THR A 128 -4.23 -5.22 15.75
CA THR A 128 -4.64 -4.11 14.86
C THR A 128 -4.58 -2.73 15.53
N ALA A 129 -4.62 -2.68 16.87
CA ALA A 129 -4.60 -1.44 17.64
C ALA A 129 -3.35 -0.57 17.39
N ASN A 130 -2.24 -1.19 16.99
CA ASN A 130 -0.95 -0.52 16.80
C ASN A 130 -0.64 -0.24 15.31
N ALA A 131 -1.63 -0.28 14.42
CA ALA A 131 -1.41 -0.07 12.99
C ALA A 131 -0.76 1.29 12.69
N SER A 132 -1.15 2.36 13.41
CA SER A 132 -0.54 3.68 13.27
C SER A 132 0.93 3.70 13.70
N LEU A 133 1.29 2.95 14.75
CA LEU A 133 2.69 2.81 15.18
C LEU A 133 3.52 2.07 14.12
N ALA A 134 2.99 0.98 13.55
CA ALA A 134 3.67 0.28 12.46
C ALA A 134 3.90 1.19 11.25
N LEU A 135 2.92 2.03 10.88
CA LEU A 135 3.07 3.03 9.82
C LEU A 135 4.20 4.03 10.16
N ALA A 136 4.20 4.61 11.36
CA ALA A 136 5.22 5.56 11.79
C ALA A 136 6.63 4.94 11.80
N LEU A 137 6.76 3.67 12.20
CA LEU A 137 8.02 2.94 12.16
C LEU A 137 8.50 2.72 10.71
N LEU A 138 7.60 2.42 9.78
CA LEU A 138 7.96 2.31 8.37
C LEU A 138 8.40 3.65 7.77
N GLN A 139 7.70 4.74 8.08
CA GLN A 139 8.11 6.09 7.67
C GLN A 139 9.51 6.41 8.21
N TYR A 140 9.76 6.12 9.49
CA TYR A 140 11.08 6.29 10.10
C TYR A 140 12.17 5.46 9.41
N MET A 141 11.90 4.18 9.09
CA MET A 141 12.83 3.31 8.36
C MET A 141 13.19 3.82 6.96
N LEU A 142 12.27 4.53 6.32
CA LEU A 142 12.48 5.13 5.00
C LEU A 142 13.10 6.54 5.07
N GLY A 143 13.25 7.12 6.27
CA GLY A 143 13.72 8.50 6.46
C GLY A 143 12.67 9.55 6.12
N GLU A 144 11.40 9.16 6.07
CA GLU A 144 10.27 10.03 5.74
C GLU A 144 9.79 10.79 6.97
N ARG A 145 9.20 11.97 6.75
CA ARG A 145 8.59 12.76 7.82
C ARG A 145 7.41 11.96 8.41
N GLN A 146 7.36 11.88 9.74
CA GLN A 146 6.22 11.33 10.45
C GLN A 146 5.03 12.29 10.28
N ALA A 147 3.92 11.76 9.76
CA ALA A 147 2.68 12.51 9.56
C ALA A 147 1.92 12.69 10.88
#